data_AF-A0A9Q3H2U3-F1
#
_entry.id   AF-A0A9Q3H2U3-F1
#
_cell.length_a   1.000
_cell.length_b   1.000
_cell.length_c   1.000
_cell.angle_alpha   90.00
_cell.angle_beta   90.00
_cell.angle_gamma   90.00
#
_symmetry.space_group_name_H-M   'P 1'
#
loop_
_entity.id
_entity.type
_entity.pdbx_description
1 polymer ?
#
loop_
_entity_poly.entity_id
_entity_poly.type
_entity_poly.pdbx_seq_one_letter_code
_entity_poly.pdbx_strand_id
1 'polypeptide(L)'
;MNVNMIYQDNIQLLTKVYNNYVHWYMAQQYKKEDKEPGKHAKDEDQKSVLRYRLRLKDLQYKFGVAQGFPQRYLKILANPDSHSDEELDPISNRYFIKKLECRSDKENTFIKRVDEEISKAENADGKKAQRRERHIPPEGKASISKTVPKGFPIDFYDPEWFNNLPEGKKRTIANCHVIEFFTDV
;
A
#
# COMPACT_ATOMS: atom_id res chain seq x y z
N MET A 1 2.49 21.72 -14.82
CA MET A 1 3.96 21.76 -14.83
C MET A 1 4.39 23.01 -14.08
N ASN A 2 5.07 22.89 -12.93
CA ASN A 2 5.58 24.07 -12.21
C ASN A 2 6.91 24.47 -12.87
N VAL A 3 6.93 25.59 -13.56
CA VAL A 3 8.13 26.07 -14.28
C VAL A 3 8.86 27.07 -13.39
N ASN A 4 10.14 26.81 -13.12
CA ASN A 4 10.97 27.76 -12.39
C ASN A 4 11.40 28.89 -13.36
N MET A 5 10.81 30.07 -13.18
CA MET A 5 10.99 31.23 -14.05
C MET A 5 12.45 31.74 -14.11
N ILE A 6 13.28 31.40 -13.12
CA ILE A 6 14.70 31.81 -13.06
C ILE A 6 15.49 31.28 -14.29
N TYR A 7 15.07 30.14 -14.85
CA TYR A 7 15.81 29.47 -15.93
C TYR A 7 15.17 29.62 -17.31
N GLN A 8 14.16 30.48 -17.46
CA GLN A 8 13.39 30.60 -18.70
C GLN A 8 14.26 30.98 -19.91
N ASP A 9 15.32 31.76 -19.70
CA ASP A 9 16.18 32.26 -20.78
C ASP A 9 17.42 31.38 -21.01
N ASN A 10 17.60 30.34 -20.19
CA ASN A 10 18.71 29.40 -20.34
C ASN A 10 18.38 28.36 -21.43
N ILE A 11 18.57 28.75 -22.69
CA ILE A 11 18.27 27.92 -23.86
C ILE A 11 19.01 26.58 -23.81
N GLN A 12 20.27 26.54 -23.35
CA GLN A 12 21.03 25.30 -23.26
C GLN A 12 20.39 24.30 -22.29
N LEU A 13 19.89 24.79 -21.14
CA LEU A 13 19.18 23.95 -20.19
C LEU A 13 17.84 23.49 -20.78
N LEU A 14 17.08 24.39 -21.42
CA LEU A 14 15.82 24.06 -22.08
C LEU A 14 15.99 22.98 -23.15
N THR A 15 17.03 23.07 -23.99
CA THR A 15 17.34 22.04 -25.00
C THR A 15 17.64 20.69 -24.34
N LYS A 16 18.40 20.66 -23.24
CA LYS A 16 18.69 19.41 -22.51
C LYS A 16 17.41 18.81 -21.90
N VAL A 17 16.57 19.63 -21.29
CA VAL A 17 15.29 19.20 -20.71
C VAL A 17 14.36 18.67 -21.80
N TYR A 18 14.25 19.38 -22.93
CA TYR A 18 13.46 18.94 -24.07
C TYR A 18 13.96 17.58 -24.60
N ASN A 19 15.26 17.45 -24.84
CA ASN A 19 15.84 16.21 -25.36
C ASN A 19 15.61 15.04 -24.40
N ASN A 20 15.75 15.25 -23.09
CA ASN A 20 15.46 14.23 -22.09
C ASN A 20 13.95 13.87 -22.08
N TYR A 21 13.09 14.88 -22.08
CA TYR A 21 11.65 14.65 -22.04
C TYR A 21 11.16 13.90 -23.28
N VAL A 22 11.51 14.36 -24.49
CA VAL A 22 11.01 13.77 -25.74
C VAL A 22 11.73 12.45 -26.07
N HIS A 23 13.05 12.47 -26.14
CA HIS A 23 13.80 11.32 -26.67
C HIS A 23 14.05 10.22 -25.65
N TRP A 24 13.91 10.51 -24.35
CA TRP A 24 14.01 9.49 -23.31
C TRP A 24 12.65 9.21 -22.66
N TYR A 25 12.01 10.19 -22.02
CA TYR A 25 10.77 9.92 -21.26
C TYR A 25 9.57 9.54 -22.16
N MET A 26 9.22 10.38 -23.14
CA MET A 26 8.12 10.10 -24.08
C MET A 26 8.41 8.88 -24.94
N ALA A 27 9.66 8.68 -25.38
CA ALA A 27 10.05 7.49 -26.12
C ALA A 27 9.85 6.19 -25.32
N GLN A 28 10.09 6.20 -24.01
CA GLN A 28 9.82 5.05 -23.14
C GLN A 28 8.33 4.81 -22.95
N GLN A 29 7.52 5.88 -22.80
CA GLN A 29 6.06 5.75 -22.77
C GLN A 29 5.53 5.17 -24.08
N TYR A 30 5.96 5.72 -25.22
CA TYR A 30 5.55 5.24 -26.55
C TYR A 30 5.91 3.76 -26.74
N LYS A 31 7.12 3.34 -26.41
CA LYS A 31 7.53 1.92 -26.48
C LYS A 31 6.71 0.99 -25.61
N LYS A 32 6.14 1.48 -24.50
CA LYS A 32 5.23 0.69 -23.66
C LYS A 32 3.86 0.57 -24.29
N GLU A 33 3.32 1.68 -24.78
CA GLU A 33 2.01 1.74 -25.43
C GLU A 33 1.97 0.95 -26.75
N ASP A 34 3.07 0.99 -27.52
CA ASP A 34 3.24 0.21 -28.75
C ASP A 34 3.21 -1.31 -28.50
N LYS A 35 3.71 -1.74 -27.33
CA LYS A 35 3.68 -3.17 -26.92
C LYS A 35 2.33 -3.59 -26.35
N GLU A 36 1.75 -2.77 -25.47
CA GLU A 36 0.46 -3.03 -24.85
C GLU A 36 -0.28 -1.69 -24.70
N PRO A 37 -1.41 -1.49 -25.40
CA PRO A 37 -2.16 -0.26 -25.32
C PRO A 37 -2.75 -0.07 -23.91
N GLY A 38 -2.60 1.14 -23.37
CA GLY A 38 -3.01 1.53 -22.03
C GLY A 38 -2.07 1.08 -20.91
N LYS A 39 -0.91 0.48 -21.23
CA LYS A 39 0.03 -0.02 -20.22
C LYS A 39 0.59 1.10 -19.34
N HIS A 40 0.89 2.26 -19.91
CA HIS A 40 1.45 3.35 -19.16
C HIS A 40 0.50 3.85 -18.08
N ALA A 41 -0.77 4.07 -18.44
CA ALA A 41 -1.81 4.48 -17.49
C ALA A 41 -1.99 3.46 -16.35
N LYS A 42 -2.08 2.16 -16.68
CA LYS A 42 -2.15 1.08 -15.69
C LYS A 42 -0.96 1.10 -14.72
N ASP A 43 0.26 1.28 -15.23
CA ASP A 43 1.48 1.36 -14.42
C ASP A 43 1.47 2.59 -13.49
N GLU A 44 0.92 3.73 -13.94
CA GLU A 44 0.80 4.93 -13.11
C GLU A 44 -0.22 4.76 -11.99
N ASP A 45 -1.38 4.16 -12.29
CA ASP A 45 -2.39 3.84 -11.30
C ASP A 45 -1.83 2.91 -10.22
N GLN A 46 -1.12 1.84 -10.64
CA GLN A 46 -0.45 0.93 -9.70
C GLN A 46 0.59 1.65 -8.83
N LYS A 47 1.38 2.57 -9.40
CA LYS A 47 2.33 3.37 -8.62
C LYS A 47 1.63 4.27 -7.61
N SER A 48 0.48 4.84 -7.94
CA SER A 48 -0.28 5.69 -7.03
C SER A 48 -0.73 4.92 -5.79
N VAL A 49 -1.25 3.70 -6.02
CA VAL A 49 -1.68 2.75 -4.98
C VAL A 49 -0.49 2.32 -4.11
N LEU A 50 0.65 1.96 -4.73
CA LEU A 50 1.86 1.59 -4.00
C LEU A 50 2.42 2.72 -3.13
N ARG A 51 2.45 3.97 -3.64
CA ARG A 51 2.87 5.14 -2.86
C ARG A 51 1.99 5.33 -1.62
N TYR A 52 0.69 5.12 -1.77
CA TYR A 52 -0.24 5.22 -0.66
C TYR A 52 0.03 4.17 0.40
N ARG A 53 0.21 2.90 0.00
CA ARG A 53 0.59 1.81 0.91
C ARG A 53 1.87 2.13 1.70
N LEU A 54 2.90 2.62 1.02
CA LEU A 54 4.16 2.99 1.67
C LEU A 54 3.95 4.09 2.72
N ARG A 55 3.13 5.11 2.40
CA ARG A 55 2.79 6.16 3.37
C ARG A 55 2.01 5.62 4.57
N LEU A 56 1.05 4.72 4.34
CA LEU A 56 0.26 4.10 5.41
C LEU A 56 1.16 3.26 6.33
N LYS A 57 1.98 2.40 5.73
CA LYS A 57 3.01 1.60 6.39
C LYS A 57 3.91 2.44 7.28
N ASP A 58 4.51 3.50 6.74
CA ASP A 58 5.45 4.34 7.48
C ASP A 58 4.78 5.02 8.67
N LEU A 59 3.52 5.41 8.52
CA LEU A 59 2.74 6.06 9.58
C LEU A 59 2.41 5.07 10.70
N GLN A 60 1.83 3.92 10.35
CA GLN A 60 1.48 2.89 11.34
C GLN A 60 2.72 2.33 12.04
N TYR A 61 3.82 2.12 11.31
CA TYR A 61 5.09 1.68 11.89
C TYR A 61 5.63 2.71 12.89
N LYS A 62 5.68 3.99 12.53
CA LYS A 62 6.11 5.06 13.45
C LYS A 62 5.25 5.13 14.71
N PHE A 63 3.93 4.98 14.56
CA PHE A 63 3.02 4.94 15.68
C PHE A 63 3.30 3.72 16.58
N GLY A 64 3.43 2.52 16.01
CA GLY A 64 3.73 1.31 16.77
C GLY A 64 5.07 1.40 17.51
N VAL A 65 6.10 2.01 16.92
CA VAL A 65 7.38 2.26 17.60
C VAL A 65 7.20 3.22 18.77
N ALA A 66 6.46 4.31 18.58
CA ALA A 66 6.21 5.29 19.64
C ALA A 66 5.41 4.70 20.82
N GLN A 67 4.48 3.77 20.54
CA GLN A 67 3.68 3.07 21.55
C GLN A 67 4.37 1.83 22.13
N GLY A 68 5.60 1.50 21.72
CA GLY A 68 6.35 0.36 22.26
C GLY A 68 5.81 -1.01 21.84
N PHE A 69 5.25 -1.13 20.63
CA PHE A 69 4.72 -2.41 20.16
C PHE A 69 5.81 -3.50 20.09
N PRO A 70 5.47 -4.77 20.41
CA PRO A 70 6.37 -5.89 20.21
C PRO A 70 6.95 -5.97 18.79
N GLN A 71 8.21 -6.37 18.69
CA GLN A 71 8.94 -6.46 17.41
C GLN A 71 8.23 -7.29 16.34
N ARG A 72 7.42 -8.29 16.75
CA ARG A 72 6.63 -9.13 15.83
C ARG A 72 5.61 -8.30 15.03
N TYR A 73 4.80 -7.48 15.71
CA TYR A 73 3.83 -6.60 15.05
C TYR A 73 4.52 -5.51 14.23
N LEU A 74 5.65 -4.98 14.71
CA LEU A 74 6.43 -4.01 13.95
C LEU A 74 6.94 -4.57 12.62
N LYS A 75 7.29 -5.87 12.54
CA LYS A 75 7.67 -6.50 11.26
C LYS A 75 6.51 -6.52 10.26
N ILE A 76 5.29 -6.75 10.74
CA ILE A 76 4.08 -6.72 9.92
C ILE A 76 3.81 -5.31 9.42
N LEU A 77 3.76 -4.34 10.34
CA LEU A 77 3.52 -2.95 10.00
C LEU A 77 4.60 -2.39 9.07
N ALA A 78 5.84 -2.89 9.14
CA ALA A 78 6.94 -2.46 8.28
C ALA A 78 6.89 -2.99 6.84
N ASN A 79 6.05 -3.99 6.52
CA ASN A 79 6.01 -4.57 5.19
C ASN A 79 4.87 -3.94 4.34
N PRO A 80 5.16 -3.33 3.17
CA PRO A 80 4.12 -2.77 2.31
C PRO A 80 3.09 -3.79 1.81
N ASP A 81 3.49 -5.07 1.66
CA ASP A 81 2.62 -6.13 1.14
C ASP A 81 1.59 -6.61 2.17
N SER A 82 1.72 -6.18 3.43
CA SER A 82 0.80 -6.49 4.52
C SER A 82 -0.35 -5.50 4.61
N HIS A 83 -0.26 -4.39 3.87
CA HIS A 83 -1.25 -3.31 3.86
C HIS A 83 -2.24 -3.46 2.71
N SER A 84 -3.49 -3.08 2.97
CA SER A 84 -4.57 -3.11 1.97
C SER A 84 -4.43 -2.00 0.92
N ASP A 85 -4.95 -2.26 -0.28
CA ASP A 85 -5.17 -1.21 -1.28
C ASP A 85 -6.32 -0.29 -0.90
N GLU A 86 -6.22 0.94 -1.40
CA GLU A 86 -7.32 1.89 -1.43
C GLU A 86 -7.60 2.33 -2.85
N GLU A 87 -8.88 2.32 -3.20
CA GLU A 87 -9.36 2.86 -4.45
C GLU A 87 -10.52 3.80 -4.22
N LEU A 88 -10.54 4.87 -5.03
CA LEU A 88 -11.67 5.77 -5.11
C LEU A 88 -12.81 5.06 -5.83
N ASP A 89 -13.96 5.00 -5.19
CA ASP A 89 -15.18 4.56 -5.84
C ASP A 89 -15.81 5.71 -6.61
N PRO A 90 -15.99 5.60 -7.93
CA PRO A 90 -16.48 6.71 -8.75
C PRO A 90 -17.94 7.08 -8.44
N ILE A 91 -18.72 6.16 -7.87
CA ILE A 91 -20.13 6.38 -7.55
C ILE A 91 -20.27 7.13 -6.23
N SER A 92 -19.65 6.60 -5.18
CA SER A 92 -19.76 7.18 -3.83
C SER A 92 -18.76 8.31 -3.57
N ASN A 93 -17.78 8.53 -4.46
CA ASN A 93 -16.66 9.46 -4.32
C ASN A 93 -15.91 9.29 -2.98
N ARG A 94 -15.85 8.05 -2.49
CA ARG A 94 -15.22 7.65 -1.23
C ARG A 94 -14.13 6.63 -1.50
N TYR A 95 -13.12 6.59 -0.62
CA TYR A 95 -12.06 5.60 -0.68
C TYR A 95 -12.48 4.34 0.06
N PHE A 96 -12.44 3.20 -0.64
CA PHE A 96 -12.72 1.90 -0.05
C PHE A 96 -11.43 1.11 0.22
N ILE A 97 -11.37 0.49 1.40
CA ILE A 97 -10.33 -0.46 1.76
C ILE A 97 -10.62 -1.78 1.07
N LYS A 98 -9.71 -2.24 0.22
CA LYS A 98 -9.79 -3.55 -0.41
C LYS A 98 -9.31 -4.66 0.53
N LYS A 99 -10.02 -5.79 0.53
CA LYS A 99 -9.62 -6.97 1.31
C LYS A 99 -8.42 -7.63 0.63
N LEU A 100 -7.39 -7.93 1.42
CA LEU A 100 -6.28 -8.75 0.97
C LEU A 100 -6.66 -10.22 1.21
N GLU A 101 -6.79 -11.00 0.14
CA GLU A 101 -7.31 -12.38 0.23
C GLU A 101 -6.46 -13.28 1.14
N CYS A 102 -5.14 -13.09 1.14
CA CYS A 102 -4.25 -13.93 1.94
C CYS A 102 -4.25 -13.60 3.44
N ARG A 103 -4.92 -12.52 3.87
CA ARG A 103 -4.82 -11.99 5.23
C ARG A 103 -6.04 -12.38 6.06
N SER A 104 -5.80 -12.92 7.25
CA SER A 104 -6.84 -13.37 8.17
C SER A 104 -7.71 -12.20 8.67
N ASP A 105 -8.94 -12.51 9.10
CA ASP A 105 -9.85 -11.50 9.65
C ASP A 105 -9.38 -10.93 10.99
N LYS A 106 -8.59 -11.70 11.74
CA LYS A 106 -7.93 -11.24 12.98
C LYS A 106 -6.90 -10.15 12.68
N GLU A 107 -6.06 -10.37 11.68
CA GLU A 107 -5.10 -9.38 11.23
C GLU A 107 -5.80 -8.13 10.66
N ASN A 108 -6.87 -8.32 9.88
CA ASN A 108 -7.71 -7.21 9.41
C ASN A 108 -8.20 -6.36 10.59
N THR A 109 -8.63 -6.99 11.68
CA THR A 109 -9.11 -6.31 12.89
C THR A 109 -7.99 -5.61 13.64
N PHE A 110 -6.80 -6.22 13.73
CA PHE A 110 -5.62 -5.58 14.33
C PHE A 110 -5.23 -4.29 13.62
N ILE A 111 -5.06 -4.34 12.28
CA ILE A 111 -4.68 -3.15 11.50
C ILE A 111 -5.73 -2.04 11.63
N LYS A 112 -7.03 -2.40 11.65
CA LYS A 112 -8.12 -1.43 11.88
C LYS A 112 -7.98 -0.74 13.23
N ARG A 113 -7.74 -1.50 14.31
CA ARG A 113 -7.55 -0.93 15.65
C ARG A 113 -6.36 0.04 15.69
N VAL A 114 -5.26 -0.30 15.02
CA VAL A 114 -4.11 0.60 14.90
C VAL A 114 -4.49 1.90 14.20
N ASP A 115 -5.24 1.84 13.10
CA ASP A 115 -5.70 3.03 12.39
C ASP A 115 -6.67 3.89 13.23
N GLU A 116 -7.57 3.26 13.99
CA GLU A 116 -8.48 3.94 14.91
C GLU A 116 -7.71 4.67 16.03
N GLU A 117 -6.73 4.01 16.66
CA GLU A 117 -5.90 4.62 17.70
C GLU A 117 -5.05 5.77 17.18
N ILE A 118 -4.51 5.65 15.96
CA ILE A 118 -3.83 6.76 15.31
C ILE A 118 -4.79 7.94 15.09
N SER A 119 -6.00 7.67 14.60
CA SER A 119 -7.01 8.71 14.39
C SER A 119 -7.38 9.42 15.70
N LYS A 120 -7.58 8.66 16.79
CA LYS A 120 -7.82 9.23 18.13
C LYS A 120 -6.66 10.11 18.59
N ALA A 121 -5.42 9.66 18.41
CA ALA A 121 -4.23 10.43 18.77
C ALA A 121 -4.08 11.72 17.96
N GLU A 122 -4.33 11.69 16.64
CA GLU A 122 -4.29 12.88 15.78
C GLU A 122 -5.35 13.92 16.19
N ASN A 123 -6.56 13.46 16.52
CA ASN A 123 -7.64 14.32 17.01
C ASN A 123 -7.32 14.94 18.38
N ALA A 124 -6.72 14.17 19.30
CA ALA A 124 -6.32 14.66 20.62
C ALA A 124 -5.23 15.75 20.53
N ASP A 125 -4.31 15.60 19.57
CA ASP A 125 -3.27 16.60 19.24
C ASP A 125 -3.83 17.89 18.61
N GLY A 126 -5.13 17.96 18.32
CA GLY A 126 -5.75 19.09 17.61
C GLY A 126 -5.28 19.26 16.17
N LYS A 127 -4.56 18.26 15.63
CA LYS A 127 -4.08 18.28 14.24
C LYS A 127 -5.23 17.86 13.35
N LYS A 128 -5.55 18.68 12.34
CA LYS A 128 -6.48 18.27 11.30
C LYS A 128 -5.86 17.07 10.57
N ALA A 129 -6.50 15.91 10.67
CA ALA A 129 -6.08 14.71 9.96
C ALA A 129 -5.99 15.03 8.45
N GLN A 130 -4.78 15.02 7.88
CA GLN A 130 -4.59 15.16 6.43
C GLN A 130 -4.78 13.83 5.68
N ARG A 131 -5.34 12.84 6.37
CA ARG A 131 -5.53 11.48 5.87
C ARG A 131 -6.87 11.42 5.15
N ARG A 132 -6.94 10.53 4.16
CA ARG A 132 -8.21 10.22 3.49
C ARG A 132 -9.07 9.42 4.47
N GLU A 133 -10.35 9.76 4.57
CA GLU A 133 -11.30 8.90 5.26
C GLU A 133 -11.44 7.59 4.50
N ARG A 134 -11.30 6.48 5.23
CA ARG A 134 -11.29 5.13 4.67
C ARG A 134 -12.58 4.44 5.06
N HIS A 135 -13.30 3.94 4.07
CA HIS A 135 -14.53 3.19 4.30
C HIS A 135 -14.32 1.71 3.96
N ILE A 136 -15.02 0.85 4.70
CA ILE A 136 -15.12 -0.56 4.34
C ILE A 136 -16.29 -0.67 3.38
N PRO A 137 -16.09 -1.20 2.15
CA PRO A 137 -17.20 -1.40 1.23
C PRO A 137 -18.15 -2.47 1.79
N PRO A 138 -19.48 -2.36 1.56
CA PRO A 138 -20.44 -3.39 1.96
C PRO A 138 -20.13 -4.75 1.33
N GLU A 139 -19.68 -4.73 0.08
CA GLU A 139 -19.14 -5.89 -0.62
C GLU A 139 -17.61 -5.85 -0.60
N GLY A 140 -16.97 -6.92 -0.11
CA GLY A 140 -15.52 -7.02 -0.03
C GLY A 140 -14.87 -7.00 -1.42
N LYS A 141 -14.37 -5.83 -1.85
CA LYS A 141 -13.58 -5.72 -3.09
C LYS A 141 -12.18 -6.27 -2.85
N ALA A 142 -11.73 -7.20 -3.70
CA ALA A 142 -10.39 -7.76 -3.63
C ALA A 142 -9.31 -6.72 -4.00
N SER A 143 -8.17 -6.80 -3.30
CA SER A 143 -6.95 -6.03 -3.54
C SER A 143 -6.39 -6.29 -4.94
N ILE A 144 -5.78 -5.29 -5.58
CA ILE A 144 -5.09 -5.50 -6.88
C ILE A 144 -3.81 -6.30 -6.66
N SER A 145 -3.15 -6.10 -5.51
CA SER A 145 -1.91 -6.78 -5.19
C SER A 145 -2.11 -8.26 -4.99
N LYS A 146 -1.37 -9.04 -5.78
CA LYS A 146 -1.25 -10.50 -5.66
C LYS A 146 0.00 -10.91 -4.89
N THR A 147 0.81 -9.94 -4.44
CA THR A 147 2.03 -10.22 -3.69
C THR A 147 1.66 -10.68 -2.29
N VAL A 148 2.20 -11.84 -1.91
CA VAL A 148 2.00 -12.42 -0.58
C VAL A 148 3.24 -12.12 0.26
N PRO A 149 3.09 -11.49 1.44
CA PRO A 149 4.20 -11.29 2.35
C PRO A 149 4.76 -12.65 2.81
N LYS A 150 6.08 -12.80 2.85
CA LYS A 150 6.76 -14.04 3.24
C LYS A 150 7.44 -13.90 4.60
N GLY A 151 7.60 -15.01 5.30
CA GLY A 151 8.25 -15.07 6.61
C GLY A 151 7.38 -14.55 7.75
N PHE A 152 6.09 -14.37 7.51
CA PHE A 152 5.14 -13.89 8.50
C PHE A 152 4.62 -15.04 9.36
N PRO A 153 4.13 -14.76 10.59
CA PRO A 153 3.51 -15.77 11.43
C PRO A 153 2.36 -16.48 10.73
N ILE A 154 2.12 -17.73 11.10
CA ILE A 154 1.05 -18.52 10.47
C ILE A 154 -0.34 -17.88 10.63
N ASP A 155 -0.57 -17.18 11.76
CA ASP A 155 -1.85 -16.54 12.10
C ASP A 155 -2.18 -15.31 11.24
N PHE A 156 -1.17 -14.73 10.57
CA PHE A 156 -1.39 -13.65 9.61
C PHE A 156 -2.24 -14.12 8.44
N TYR A 157 -2.08 -15.39 8.03
CA TYR A 157 -2.70 -15.90 6.83
C TYR A 157 -4.13 -16.38 7.08
N ASP A 158 -5.01 -16.12 6.12
CA ASP A 158 -6.34 -16.70 6.14
C ASP A 158 -6.26 -18.25 6.06
N PRO A 159 -6.91 -19.00 6.96
CA PRO A 159 -6.78 -20.45 7.02
C PRO A 159 -7.25 -21.16 5.75
N GLU A 160 -8.35 -20.72 5.14
CA GLU A 160 -8.88 -21.33 3.92
C GLU A 160 -7.94 -21.06 2.75
N TRP A 161 -7.51 -19.81 2.61
CA TRP A 161 -6.55 -19.41 1.59
C TRP A 161 -5.22 -20.16 1.72
N PHE A 162 -4.66 -20.23 2.93
CA PHE A 162 -3.36 -20.87 3.18
C PHE A 162 -3.41 -22.38 2.96
N ASN A 163 -4.50 -23.03 3.37
CA ASN A 163 -4.63 -24.48 3.24
C ASN A 163 -4.80 -24.93 1.80
N ASN A 164 -5.35 -24.08 0.93
CA ASN A 164 -5.49 -24.35 -0.50
C ASN A 164 -4.18 -24.18 -1.30
N LEU A 165 -3.08 -23.72 -0.69
CA LEU A 165 -1.79 -23.58 -1.37
C LEU A 165 -1.09 -24.93 -1.60
N PRO A 166 -0.24 -25.05 -2.64
CA PRO A 166 0.67 -26.19 -2.78
C PRO A 166 1.63 -26.31 -1.60
N GLU A 167 1.93 -27.54 -1.18
CA GLU A 167 2.68 -27.82 0.05
C GLU A 167 4.09 -27.18 0.08
N GLY A 168 4.79 -27.17 -1.06
CA GLY A 168 6.09 -26.49 -1.19
C GLY A 168 6.00 -24.97 -1.00
N LYS A 169 4.86 -24.35 -1.36
CA LYS A 169 4.62 -22.92 -1.15
C LYS A 169 4.33 -22.63 0.32
N LYS A 170 3.55 -23.47 1.02
CA LYS A 170 3.26 -23.32 2.45
C LYS A 170 4.52 -23.18 3.29
N ARG A 171 5.51 -24.05 3.04
CA ARG A 171 6.82 -24.05 3.74
C ARG A 171 7.67 -22.81 3.49
N THR A 172 7.48 -22.15 2.34
CA THR A 172 8.29 -20.98 1.94
C THR A 172 7.62 -19.66 2.35
N ILE A 173 6.29 -19.65 2.45
CA ILE A 173 5.51 -18.43 2.70
C ILE A 173 5.44 -18.12 4.18
N ALA A 174 4.93 -19.05 5.00
CA ALA A 174 4.74 -18.80 6.42
C ALA A 174 5.95 -19.21 7.25
N ASN A 175 6.20 -18.47 8.33
CA ASN A 175 7.11 -18.87 9.38
C ASN A 175 6.33 -19.66 10.44
N CYS A 176 6.44 -20.98 10.40
CA CYS A 176 5.75 -21.88 11.34
C CYS A 176 6.33 -21.87 12.77
N HIS A 177 7.45 -21.19 13.00
CA HIS A 177 8.08 -21.10 14.32
C HIS A 177 7.63 -19.86 15.12
N VAL A 178 6.79 -19.00 14.52
CA VAL A 178 6.29 -17.78 15.13
C VAL A 178 4.77 -17.79 15.10
N ILE A 179 4.17 -17.56 16.26
CA ILE A 179 2.72 -17.46 16.46
C ILE A 179 2.44 -16.04 16.94
N GLU A 180 1.41 -15.42 16.38
CA GLU A 180 0.89 -14.13 16.82
C GLU A 180 -0.48 -14.31 17.46
N PHE A 181 -0.49 -14.20 18.79
CA PHE A 181 -1.73 -14.13 19.53
C PHE A 181 -2.39 -12.77 19.30
N PHE A 182 -3.34 -12.72 18.37
CA PHE A 182 -4.33 -11.65 18.33
C PHE A 182 -5.41 -11.99 19.35
N THR A 183 -5.53 -11.17 20.39
CA THR A 183 -6.56 -11.36 21.43
C THR A 183 -7.91 -10.92 20.88
N ASP A 184 -8.83 -11.88 20.78
CA ASP A 184 -10.25 -11.63 20.54
C ASP A 184 -10.85 -11.09 21.85
N VAL A 185 -10.80 -9.78 22.05
CA VAL A 185 -11.56 -9.07 23.09
C VAL A 185 -12.46 -8.06 22.39
#